data_AF-A0A5Y3W0A0-F1
#
_entry.id   AF-A0A5Y3W0A0-F1
#
_cell.length_a   1.000
_cell.length_b   1.000
_cell.length_c   1.000
_cell.angle_alpha   90.00
_cell.angle_beta   90.00
_cell.angle_gamma   90.00
#
_symmetry.space_group_name_H-M   'P 1'
#
loop_
_entity.id
_entity.type
_entity.pdbx_description
1 polymer ?
#
loop_
_entity_poly.entity_id
_entity_poly.type
_entity_poly.pdbx_seq_one_letter_code
_entity_poly.pdbx_strand_id
1 'polypeptide(L)'
;MSITTQEKLMGGIREAAFSVLSRHAFPAAVANTISVAIIRQLAFAWEGNTIYITKTPDHEVMQRNQRIFDEFKGDNHDALAEKFGVSIQWVYSIVKEMRDEYIRRHQPDMFSNDEPDDSDISEFIREQFKTLGDIMDHSAYCLRQQIPDIAESKALAIGREIAYLTSELRKGQSANIKKEKNVSDEAQADMFGDG
;
A
#
# COMPACT_ATOMS: atom_id res chain seq x y z
N MET A 1 5.13 13.05 -9.47
CA MET A 1 4.89 12.76 -8.05
C MET A 1 4.67 14.09 -7.34
N SER A 2 3.61 14.25 -6.54
CA SER A 2 3.34 15.49 -5.79
C SER A 2 3.55 15.23 -4.30
N ILE A 3 4.49 15.96 -3.69
CA ILE A 3 4.71 15.90 -2.25
C ILE A 3 3.51 16.55 -1.56
N THR A 4 2.84 15.80 -0.69
CA THR A 4 1.71 16.26 0.12
C THR A 4 2.05 16.20 1.61
N THR A 5 1.22 16.80 2.45
CA THR A 5 1.41 16.72 3.90
C THR A 5 0.86 15.40 4.44
N GLN A 6 1.43 14.89 5.54
CA GLN A 6 0.89 13.75 6.28
C GLN A 6 -0.61 13.92 6.57
N GLU A 7 -1.01 15.11 7.02
CA GLU A 7 -2.41 15.44 7.30
C GLU A 7 -3.31 15.26 6.07
N LYS A 8 -2.89 15.77 4.90
CA LYS A 8 -3.66 15.64 3.66
C LYS A 8 -3.74 14.20 3.17
N LEU A 9 -2.64 13.45 3.28
CA LEU A 9 -2.60 12.04 2.91
C LEU A 9 -3.57 11.23 3.80
N MET A 10 -3.41 11.35 5.12
CA MET A 10 -4.25 10.64 6.10
C MET A 10 -5.72 11.08 6.02
N GLY A 11 -5.97 12.37 5.77
CA GLY A 11 -7.32 12.88 5.52
C GLY A 11 -7.98 12.22 4.30
N GLY A 12 -7.21 11.94 3.24
CA GLY A 12 -7.68 11.21 2.07
C GLY A 12 -8.02 9.74 2.35
N ILE A 13 -7.18 9.07 3.13
CA ILE A 13 -7.43 7.68 3.55
C ILE A 13 -8.69 7.62 4.42
N ARG A 14 -8.84 8.57 5.36
CA ARG A 14 -10.04 8.69 6.21
C ARG A 14 -11.31 8.92 5.39
N GLU A 15 -11.23 9.82 4.41
CA GLU A 15 -12.34 10.11 3.49
C GLU A 15 -12.75 8.86 2.68
N ALA A 16 -11.77 8.13 2.13
CA ALA A 16 -12.01 6.87 1.44
C ALA A 16 -12.67 5.84 2.35
N ALA A 17 -12.12 5.64 3.56
CA ALA A 17 -12.67 4.74 4.57
C ALA A 17 -14.11 5.08 4.93
N PHE A 18 -14.38 6.36 5.24
CA PHE A 18 -15.73 6.81 5.59
C PHE A 18 -16.73 6.60 4.44
N SER A 19 -16.33 6.92 3.20
CA SER A 19 -17.17 6.75 2.01
C SER A 19 -17.54 5.29 1.79
N VAL A 20 -16.56 4.38 1.85
CA VAL A 20 -16.79 2.94 1.68
C VAL A 20 -17.70 2.41 2.79
N LEU A 21 -17.41 2.72 4.06
CA LEU A 21 -18.23 2.27 5.18
C LEU A 21 -19.68 2.77 5.07
N SER A 22 -19.88 4.00 4.59
CA SER A 22 -21.22 4.53 4.34
C SER A 22 -21.96 3.76 3.23
N ARG A 23 -21.27 3.30 2.18
CA ARG A 23 -21.85 2.45 1.12
C ARG A 23 -22.27 1.07 1.64
N HIS A 24 -21.54 0.54 2.62
CA HIS A 24 -21.88 -0.70 3.32
C HIS A 24 -22.95 -0.50 4.43
N ALA A 25 -23.64 0.64 4.43
CA ALA A 25 -24.72 1.01 5.34
C ALA A 25 -24.33 1.06 6.83
N PHE A 26 -23.05 1.29 7.14
CA PHE A 26 -22.65 1.58 8.51
C PHE A 26 -23.18 2.96 8.94
N PRO A 27 -23.69 3.11 10.18
CA PRO A 27 -24.10 4.41 10.69
C PRO A 27 -22.93 5.42 10.65
N ALA A 28 -23.21 6.68 10.32
CA ALA A 28 -22.17 7.70 10.16
C ALA A 28 -21.24 7.83 11.38
N ALA A 29 -21.78 7.70 12.60
CA ALA A 29 -20.97 7.71 13.81
C ALA A 29 -19.99 6.52 13.89
N VAL A 30 -20.43 5.32 13.50
CA VAL A 30 -19.60 4.11 13.45
C VAL A 30 -18.55 4.23 12.35
N ALA A 31 -18.96 4.66 11.15
CA ALA A 31 -18.05 4.89 10.03
C ALA A 31 -16.95 5.90 10.37
N ASN A 32 -17.30 6.99 11.07
CA ASN A 32 -16.32 7.96 11.55
C ASN A 32 -15.35 7.32 12.55
N THR A 33 -15.84 6.62 13.57
CA THR A 33 -15.00 5.95 14.57
C THR A 33 -14.01 4.98 13.95
N ILE A 34 -14.47 4.13 13.01
CA ILE A 34 -13.61 3.17 12.32
C ILE A 34 -12.60 3.88 11.42
N SER A 35 -13.01 4.89 10.66
CA SER A 35 -12.09 5.66 9.81
C SER A 35 -10.97 6.34 10.61
N VAL A 36 -11.27 6.81 11.82
CA VAL A 36 -10.28 7.38 12.75
C VAL A 36 -9.36 6.29 13.32
N ALA A 37 -9.88 5.10 13.62
CA ALA A 37 -9.07 3.97 14.07
C ALA A 37 -8.08 3.52 12.98
N ILE A 38 -8.52 3.49 11.72
CA ILE A 38 -7.69 3.11 10.56
C ILE A 38 -6.51 4.07 10.40
N ILE A 39 -6.75 5.39 10.37
CA ILE A 39 -5.64 6.34 10.20
C ILE A 39 -4.65 6.31 11.37
N ARG A 40 -5.10 6.00 12.59
CA ARG A 40 -4.21 5.85 13.76
C ARG A 40 -3.31 4.64 13.61
N GLN A 41 -3.87 3.50 13.19
CA GLN A 41 -3.09 2.29 12.94
C GLN A 41 -2.08 2.50 11.81
N LEU A 42 -2.48 3.14 10.72
CA LEU A 42 -1.58 3.43 9.60
C LEU A 42 -0.50 4.45 9.96
N ALA A 43 -0.84 5.50 10.72
CA ALA A 43 0.16 6.46 11.18
C ALA A 43 1.23 5.80 12.06
N PHE A 44 0.83 4.85 12.91
CA PHE A 44 1.75 4.06 13.72
C PHE A 44 2.59 3.10 12.85
N ALA A 45 1.96 2.35 11.94
CA ALA A 45 2.66 1.38 11.08
C ALA A 45 3.65 2.03 10.11
N TRP A 46 3.36 3.25 9.66
CA TRP A 46 4.18 3.98 8.70
C TRP A 46 5.14 4.99 9.32
N GLU A 47 5.20 5.04 10.65
CA GLU A 47 6.01 6.01 11.38
C GLU A 47 7.48 6.02 10.91
N GLY A 48 8.02 7.20 10.61
CA GLY A 48 9.39 7.38 10.12
C GLY A 48 9.60 7.08 8.63
N ASN A 49 8.58 6.61 7.91
CA ASN A 49 8.69 6.26 6.50
C ASN A 49 8.06 7.31 5.58
N THR A 50 8.51 7.33 4.32
CA THR A 50 7.87 8.10 3.25
C THR A 50 6.92 7.18 2.50
N ILE A 51 5.64 7.49 2.53
CA ILE A 51 4.59 6.66 1.92
C ILE A 51 4.20 7.24 0.57
N TYR A 52 4.07 6.37 -0.42
CA TYR A 52 3.63 6.72 -1.76
C TYR A 52 2.35 5.96 -2.12
N ILE A 53 1.31 6.69 -2.54
CA ILE A 53 0.07 6.07 -3.01
C ILE A 53 0.21 5.76 -4.50
N THR A 54 0.37 4.47 -4.80
CA THR A 54 0.36 3.99 -6.18
C THR A 54 -1.04 4.01 -6.77
N LYS A 55 -1.15 4.13 -8.10
CA LYS A 55 -2.42 3.99 -8.85
C LYS A 55 -2.89 2.54 -8.75
N THR A 56 -4.20 2.29 -8.70
CA THR A 56 -4.79 0.96 -8.71
C THR A 56 -4.71 0.37 -10.13
N PRO A 57 -3.96 -0.71 -10.35
CA PRO A 57 -4.42 -1.84 -11.14
C PRO A 57 -5.27 -2.74 -10.24
N ASP A 58 -6.13 -3.56 -10.82
CA ASP A 58 -6.93 -4.53 -10.05
C ASP A 58 -5.99 -5.38 -9.17
N HIS A 59 -6.07 -5.27 -7.84
CA HIS A 59 -5.12 -5.88 -6.89
C HIS A 59 -5.05 -7.40 -7.02
N GLU A 60 -6.12 -8.05 -7.47
CA GLU A 60 -6.06 -9.50 -7.76
C GLU A 60 -5.23 -9.79 -9.00
N VAL A 61 -5.47 -9.02 -10.07
CA VAL A 61 -4.64 -9.07 -11.28
C VAL A 61 -3.20 -8.75 -10.93
N MET A 62 -2.97 -7.75 -10.08
CA MET A 62 -1.64 -7.28 -9.77
C MET A 62 -0.89 -8.17 -8.79
N GLN A 63 -1.55 -8.75 -7.79
CA GLN A 63 -0.97 -9.77 -6.93
C GLN A 63 -0.65 -11.04 -7.74
N ARG A 64 -1.51 -11.42 -8.69
CA ARG A 64 -1.20 -12.53 -9.61
C ARG A 64 -0.01 -12.19 -10.50
N ASN A 65 0.01 -10.99 -11.09
CA ASN A 65 1.11 -10.53 -11.94
C ASN A 65 2.42 -10.49 -11.14
N GLN A 66 2.39 -10.07 -9.87
CA GLN A 66 3.54 -10.15 -8.96
C GLN A 66 4.02 -11.58 -8.76
N ARG A 67 3.11 -12.52 -8.49
CA ARG A 67 3.50 -13.94 -8.33
C ARG A 67 4.06 -14.54 -9.61
N ILE A 68 3.51 -14.16 -10.76
CA ILE A 68 4.02 -14.57 -12.08
C ILE A 68 5.45 -14.05 -12.27
N PHE A 69 5.72 -12.78 -11.91
CA PHE A 69 7.03 -12.17 -12.03
C PHE A 69 8.04 -12.70 -11.01
N ASP A 70 7.64 -12.90 -9.75
CA ASP A 70 8.47 -13.49 -8.69
C ASP A 70 8.94 -14.91 -9.04
N GLU A 71 8.13 -15.67 -9.80
CA GLU A 71 8.45 -17.01 -10.25
C GLU A 71 9.12 -17.06 -11.63
N PHE A 72 9.33 -15.89 -12.25
CA PHE A 72 9.97 -15.79 -13.55
C PHE A 72 11.47 -16.07 -13.43
N LYS A 73 11.98 -16.89 -14.36
CA LYS A 73 13.39 -17.32 -14.41
C LYS A 73 14.10 -16.91 -15.71
N GLY A 74 13.45 -16.12 -16.55
CA GLY A 74 13.96 -15.70 -17.86
C GLY A 74 13.39 -16.51 -19.04
N ASP A 75 13.20 -17.82 -18.87
CA ASP A 75 12.82 -18.73 -19.98
C ASP A 75 11.55 -19.55 -19.73
N ASN A 76 10.94 -19.47 -18.55
CA ASN A 76 9.83 -20.33 -18.11
C ASN A 76 8.41 -19.78 -18.40
N HIS A 77 8.22 -19.05 -19.49
CA HIS A 77 6.95 -18.36 -19.80
C HIS A 77 5.78 -19.34 -20.02
N ASP A 78 6.05 -20.47 -20.64
CA ASP A 78 5.11 -21.56 -20.89
C ASP A 78 4.64 -22.22 -19.57
N ALA A 79 5.59 -22.54 -18.69
CA ALA A 79 5.28 -23.12 -17.37
C ALA A 79 4.46 -22.16 -16.48
N LEU A 80 4.75 -20.86 -16.54
CA LEU A 80 3.97 -19.84 -15.81
C LEU A 80 2.56 -19.67 -16.40
N ALA A 81 2.44 -19.69 -17.73
CA ALA A 81 1.16 -19.60 -18.40
C ALA A 81 0.22 -20.73 -17.98
N GLU A 82 0.72 -21.96 -17.96
CA GLU A 82 -0.03 -23.13 -17.50
C GLU A 82 -0.37 -23.03 -16.00
N LYS A 83 0.61 -22.71 -15.15
CA LYS A 83 0.43 -22.65 -13.69
C LYS A 83 -0.62 -21.63 -13.25
N PHE A 84 -0.66 -20.46 -13.90
CA PHE A 84 -1.55 -19.37 -13.52
C PHE A 84 -2.84 -19.30 -14.35
N GLY A 85 -3.01 -20.21 -15.33
CA GLY A 85 -4.21 -20.27 -16.17
C GLY A 85 -4.33 -19.11 -17.13
N VAL A 86 -3.22 -18.73 -17.77
CA VAL A 86 -3.13 -17.52 -18.59
C VAL A 86 -2.47 -17.77 -19.95
N SER A 87 -2.55 -16.81 -20.88
CA SER A 87 -1.83 -16.94 -22.15
C SER A 87 -0.34 -16.63 -21.99
N ILE A 88 0.52 -17.30 -22.76
CA ILE A 88 1.97 -17.06 -22.79
C ILE A 88 2.27 -15.60 -23.14
N GLN A 89 1.53 -15.04 -24.11
CA GLN A 89 1.64 -13.63 -24.49
C GLN A 89 1.34 -12.69 -23.32
N TRP A 90 0.45 -13.10 -22.40
CA TRP A 90 0.16 -12.31 -21.22
C TRP A 90 1.33 -12.29 -20.22
N VAL A 91 1.99 -13.44 -20.03
CA VAL A 91 3.20 -13.53 -19.19
C VAL A 91 4.29 -12.59 -19.72
N TYR A 92 4.51 -12.56 -21.05
CA TYR A 92 5.42 -11.59 -21.67
C TYR A 92 5.05 -10.13 -21.38
N SER A 93 3.76 -9.75 -21.52
CA SER A 93 3.33 -8.39 -21.21
C SER A 93 3.46 -8.05 -19.73
N ILE A 94 3.22 -8.99 -18.81
CA ILE A 94 3.39 -8.78 -17.37
C ILE A 94 4.86 -8.47 -17.05
N VAL A 95 5.78 -9.29 -17.54
CA VAL A 95 7.23 -9.11 -17.32
C VAL A 95 7.69 -7.75 -17.86
N LYS A 96 7.25 -7.40 -19.06
CA LYS A 96 7.57 -6.12 -19.68
C LYS A 96 7.01 -4.93 -18.88
N GLU A 97 5.74 -4.97 -18.51
CA GLU A 97 5.09 -3.88 -17.78
C GLU A 97 5.73 -3.64 -16.41
N MET A 98 6.15 -4.70 -15.71
CA MET A 98 6.84 -4.58 -14.42
C MET A 98 8.24 -3.96 -14.56
N ARG A 99 9.01 -4.38 -15.56
CA ARG A 99 10.31 -3.76 -15.91
C ARG A 99 10.15 -2.28 -16.29
N ASP A 100 9.17 -1.97 -17.15
CA ASP A 100 8.91 -0.59 -17.60
C ASP A 100 8.50 0.32 -16.43
N GLU A 101 7.69 -0.18 -15.48
CA GLU A 101 7.30 0.60 -14.29
C GLU A 101 8.48 0.86 -13.35
N TYR A 102 9.37 -0.12 -13.18
CA TYR A 102 10.63 0.07 -12.44
C TYR A 102 11.51 1.14 -13.08
N ILE A 103 11.76 1.03 -14.38
CA ILE A 103 12.59 1.97 -15.15
C ILE A 103 12.00 3.39 -15.10
N ARG A 104 10.68 3.53 -15.28
CA ARG A 104 10.00 4.83 -15.26
C ARG A 104 10.19 5.58 -13.94
N ARG A 105 10.29 4.87 -12.82
CA ARG A 105 10.36 5.49 -11.48
C ARG A 105 11.77 5.65 -10.96
N HIS A 106 12.65 4.71 -11.24
CA HIS A 106 14.04 4.77 -10.81
C HIS A 106 14.94 5.52 -11.77
N GLN A 107 14.49 5.72 -13.02
CA GLN A 107 15.27 6.29 -14.12
C GLN A 107 16.74 5.86 -13.98
N PRO A 108 17.06 4.56 -14.17
CA PRO A 108 18.45 4.11 -14.11
C PRO A 108 19.29 5.05 -14.96
N ASP A 109 20.50 5.36 -14.49
CA ASP A 109 21.43 6.26 -15.16
C ASP A 109 21.34 5.99 -16.67
N MET A 110 21.06 7.01 -17.49
CA MET A 110 20.76 6.80 -18.93
C MET A 110 21.94 6.17 -19.70
N PHE A 111 23.05 5.93 -19.01
CA PHE A 111 24.30 5.36 -19.48
C PHE A 111 24.68 4.02 -18.81
N SER A 112 23.89 3.49 -17.88
CA SER A 112 24.10 2.13 -17.35
C SER A 112 23.47 1.11 -18.31
N ASN A 113 24.30 0.28 -18.94
CA ASN A 113 23.88 -0.80 -19.84
C ASN A 113 23.35 -2.04 -19.10
N ASP A 114 23.23 -1.97 -17.78
CA ASP A 114 22.79 -3.07 -16.95
C ASP A 114 21.25 -3.07 -16.91
N GLU A 115 20.62 -4.13 -17.44
CA GLU A 115 19.20 -4.36 -17.19
C GLU A 115 19.00 -4.50 -15.68
N PRO A 116 17.98 -3.84 -15.09
CA PRO A 116 17.69 -3.98 -13.68
C PRO A 116 17.39 -5.45 -13.34
N ASP A 117 17.94 -5.92 -12.23
CA ASP A 117 17.73 -7.30 -11.79
C ASP A 117 16.25 -7.54 -11.50
N ASP A 118 15.72 -8.69 -11.94
CA ASP A 118 14.32 -9.05 -11.70
C ASP A 118 14.02 -9.14 -10.19
N SER A 119 15.03 -9.36 -9.34
CA SER A 119 14.87 -9.32 -7.88
C SER A 119 14.64 -7.90 -7.33
N ASP A 120 15.40 -6.90 -7.81
CA ASP A 120 15.22 -5.48 -7.45
C ASP A 120 13.85 -4.96 -7.89
N ILE A 121 13.42 -5.37 -9.09
CA ILE A 121 12.08 -5.06 -9.61
C ILE A 121 11.01 -5.69 -8.74
N SER A 122 11.18 -6.95 -8.37
CA SER A 122 10.23 -7.67 -7.51
C SER A 122 10.11 -7.00 -6.14
N GLU A 123 11.23 -6.62 -5.52
CA GLU A 123 11.26 -5.90 -4.24
C GLU A 123 10.56 -4.54 -4.35
N PHE A 124 10.91 -3.75 -5.36
CA PHE A 124 10.26 -2.46 -5.61
C PHE A 124 8.74 -2.58 -5.76
N ILE A 125 8.28 -3.56 -6.52
CA ILE A 125 6.85 -3.74 -6.74
C ILE A 125 6.16 -4.23 -5.44
N ARG A 126 6.81 -5.10 -4.66
CA ARG A 126 6.34 -5.48 -3.31
C ARG A 126 6.21 -4.26 -2.40
N GLU A 127 7.18 -3.35 -2.42
CA GLU A 127 7.13 -2.11 -1.64
C GLU A 127 6.00 -1.17 -2.09
N GLN A 128 5.73 -1.10 -3.40
CA GLN A 128 4.59 -0.32 -3.92
C GLN A 128 3.25 -0.86 -3.43
N PHE A 129 3.11 -2.18 -3.35
CA PHE A 129 1.86 -2.81 -2.89
C PHE A 129 1.78 -2.94 -1.39
N LYS A 130 2.91 -2.89 -0.67
CA LYS A 130 2.93 -2.83 0.78
C LYS A 130 2.02 -1.70 1.29
N THR A 131 2.07 -0.53 0.67
CA THR A 131 1.21 0.60 1.09
C THR A 131 -0.29 0.30 0.94
N LEU A 132 -0.73 -0.28 -0.18
CA LEU A 132 -2.15 -0.63 -0.36
C LEU A 132 -2.54 -1.83 0.51
N GLY A 133 -1.67 -2.83 0.64
CA GLY A 133 -1.83 -3.98 1.52
C GLY A 133 -1.97 -3.56 2.98
N ASP A 134 -1.11 -2.66 3.46
CA ASP A 134 -1.20 -2.10 4.81
C ASP A 134 -2.56 -1.41 5.02
N ILE A 135 -3.03 -0.60 4.05
CA ILE A 135 -4.37 0.01 4.13
C ILE A 135 -5.45 -1.07 4.23
N MET A 136 -5.38 -2.14 3.44
CA MET A 136 -6.36 -3.23 3.45
C MET A 136 -6.37 -3.96 4.80
N ASP A 137 -5.21 -4.39 5.27
CA ASP A 137 -5.04 -5.23 6.45
C ASP A 137 -5.39 -4.45 7.72
N HIS A 138 -4.90 -3.21 7.86
CA HIS A 138 -5.27 -2.36 8.99
C HIS A 138 -6.75 -1.96 8.96
N SER A 139 -7.35 -1.77 7.77
CA SER A 139 -8.79 -1.54 7.66
C SER A 139 -9.61 -2.74 8.12
N ALA A 140 -9.25 -3.95 7.66
CA ALA A 140 -9.91 -5.18 8.05
C ALA A 140 -9.76 -5.46 9.56
N TYR A 141 -8.56 -5.21 10.10
CA TYR A 141 -8.27 -5.32 11.53
C TYR A 141 -9.16 -4.38 12.35
N CYS A 142 -9.21 -3.09 12.01
CA CYS A 142 -10.09 -2.13 12.68
C CYS A 142 -11.57 -2.49 12.51
N LEU A 143 -12.00 -3.04 11.38
CA LEU A 143 -13.39 -3.49 11.25
C LEU A 143 -13.73 -4.60 12.25
N ARG A 144 -12.84 -5.59 12.39
CA ARG A 144 -13.05 -6.73 13.30
C ARG A 144 -13.01 -6.34 14.77
N GLN A 145 -12.21 -5.34 15.14
CA GLN A 145 -12.14 -4.85 16.52
C GLN A 145 -13.38 -4.07 16.93
N GLN A 146 -13.94 -3.28 16.01
CA GLN A 146 -15.10 -2.42 16.28
C GLN A 146 -16.44 -3.14 16.01
N ILE A 147 -16.44 -4.23 15.26
CA ILE A 147 -17.63 -4.98 14.85
C ILE A 147 -17.39 -6.48 15.13
N PRO A 148 -17.77 -6.98 16.32
CA PRO A 148 -17.42 -8.33 16.76
C PRO A 148 -17.89 -9.47 15.84
N ASP A 149 -19.02 -9.27 15.15
CA ASP A 149 -19.65 -10.31 14.32
C ASP A 149 -19.34 -10.18 12.82
N ILE A 150 -18.42 -9.28 12.42
CA ILE A 150 -18.05 -9.17 11.01
C ILE A 150 -17.19 -10.37 10.58
N ALA A 151 -17.63 -11.08 9.54
CA ALA A 151 -16.83 -12.13 8.93
C ALA A 151 -15.51 -11.56 8.38
N GLU A 152 -14.42 -12.28 8.58
CA GLU A 152 -13.08 -11.88 8.12
C GLU A 152 -13.05 -11.62 6.61
N SER A 153 -13.69 -12.46 5.81
CA SER A 153 -13.81 -12.27 4.36
C SER A 153 -14.50 -10.96 4.00
N LYS A 154 -15.53 -10.55 4.76
CA LYS A 154 -16.23 -9.29 4.58
C LYS A 154 -15.37 -8.10 5.01
N ALA A 155 -14.65 -8.20 6.12
CA ALA A 155 -13.72 -7.17 6.57
C ALA A 155 -12.58 -6.92 5.56
N LEU A 156 -12.02 -7.99 5.00
CA LEU A 156 -11.00 -7.92 3.94
C LEU A 156 -11.56 -7.32 2.63
N ALA A 157 -12.79 -7.67 2.25
CA ALA A 157 -13.44 -7.07 1.08
C ALA A 157 -13.64 -5.56 1.24
N ILE A 158 -14.10 -5.12 2.41
CA ILE A 158 -14.24 -3.69 2.72
C ILE A 158 -12.87 -3.01 2.74
N GLY A 159 -11.86 -3.62 3.38
CA GLY A 159 -10.49 -3.09 3.39
C GLY A 159 -9.91 -2.89 2.00
N ARG A 160 -10.17 -3.83 1.08
CA ARG A 160 -9.82 -3.72 -0.35
C ARG A 160 -10.46 -2.52 -1.02
N GLU A 161 -11.77 -2.35 -0.84
CA GLU A 161 -12.49 -1.20 -1.41
C GLU A 161 -11.93 0.13 -0.89
N ILE A 162 -11.53 0.18 0.39
CA ILE A 162 -10.89 1.36 1.00
C ILE A 162 -9.54 1.65 0.35
N ALA A 163 -8.69 0.63 0.17
CA ALA A 163 -7.40 0.80 -0.47
C ALA A 163 -7.53 1.26 -1.94
N TYR A 164 -8.49 0.69 -2.68
CA TYR A 164 -8.76 1.09 -4.07
C TYR A 164 -9.25 2.52 -4.15
N LEU A 165 -10.22 2.90 -3.31
CA LEU A 165 -10.72 4.27 -3.30
C LEU A 165 -9.65 5.27 -2.86
N THR A 166 -8.80 4.89 -1.90
CA THR A 166 -7.62 5.69 -1.51
C THR A 166 -6.71 5.92 -2.71
N SER A 167 -6.40 4.85 -3.44
CA SER A 167 -5.58 4.94 -4.65
C SER A 167 -6.21 5.86 -5.69
N GLU A 168 -7.50 5.73 -5.98
CA GLU A 168 -8.16 6.59 -6.97
C GLU A 168 -8.14 8.08 -6.57
N LEU A 169 -8.32 8.38 -5.28
CA LEU A 169 -8.37 9.74 -4.77
C LEU A 169 -7.00 10.39 -4.56
N ARG A 170 -5.95 9.58 -4.36
CA ARG A 170 -4.64 10.06 -3.89
C ARG A 170 -3.44 9.51 -4.67
N LYS A 171 -3.64 8.77 -5.78
CA LYS A 171 -2.57 8.26 -6.64
C LYS A 171 -1.56 9.34 -7.02
N GLY A 172 -0.29 8.97 -6.98
CA GLY A 172 0.82 9.86 -7.33
C GLY A 172 1.25 10.84 -6.23
N GLN A 173 0.60 10.80 -5.07
CA GLN A 173 0.98 11.58 -3.90
C GLN A 173 1.96 10.80 -3.02
N SER A 174 2.89 11.53 -2.40
CA SER A 174 3.76 11.00 -1.35
C SER A 174 3.78 11.90 -0.12
N ALA A 175 3.91 11.32 1.07
CA ALA A 175 4.08 12.07 2.32
C ALA A 175 5.04 11.35 3.27
N ASN A 176 5.85 12.14 3.98
CA ASN A 176 6.64 11.64 5.10
C ASN A 176 5.77 11.57 6.36
N ILE A 177 5.78 10.42 7.04
CA ILE A 177 5.05 10.21 8.29
C ILE A 177 5.99 10.46 9.45
N LYS A 178 5.74 11.54 10.19
CA LYS A 178 6.59 11.96 11.31
C LYS A 178 6.52 10.95 12.45
N LYS A 179 7.67 10.75 13.09
CA LYS A 179 7.74 10.09 14.40
C LYS A 179 7.03 10.96 15.43
N GLU A 180 6.04 10.42 16.15
CA GLU A 180 5.52 11.11 17.32
C GLU A 180 6.66 11.16 18.35
N LYS A 181 7.08 12.37 18.74
CA LYS A 181 8.04 12.53 19.82
C LYS A 181 7.40 11.98 21.09
N ASN A 182 7.97 10.92 21.65
CA ASN A 182 7.61 10.49 23.00
C ASN A 182 7.96 11.62 23.97
N VAL A 183 6.94 12.14 24.66
CA VAL A 183 7.08 13.17 25.70
C VAL A 183 7.96 12.68 26.86
N SER A 184 8.29 11.38 26.94
CA SER A 184 9.20 10.84 27.96
C SER A 184 10.66 11.23 27.77
N ASP A 185 11.10 11.56 26.55
CA ASP A 185 12.52 11.78 26.27
C ASP A 185 12.96 13.20 26.66
N GLU A 186 12.05 14.18 26.60
CA GLU A 186 12.30 15.56 27.06
C GLU A 186 12.28 15.65 28.61
N ALA A 187 11.52 14.80 29.30
CA ALA A 187 11.52 14.74 30.76
C ALA A 187 12.80 14.11 31.36
N GLN A 188 13.55 13.32 30.58
CA GLN A 188 14.85 12.78 30.99
C GLN A 188 16.01 13.71 30.65
N ALA A 189 15.90 14.51 29.58
CA ALA A 189 16.93 15.50 29.24
C ALA A 189 17.02 16.64 30.26
N ASP A 190 15.89 17.06 30.84
CA ASP A 190 15.84 18.11 31.87
C ASP A 190 16.23 17.64 33.29
N MET A 191 16.37 16.33 33.53
CA MET A 191 16.80 15.80 34.85
C MET A 191 18.32 15.63 35.00
N PHE A 192 19.11 15.78 33.94
CA PHE A 192 20.58 15.66 33.97
C PHE A 192 21.32 16.97 33.62
N GLY A 193 20.60 18.09 33.55
CA GLY A 193 21.17 19.42 33.31
C GLY A 193 21.24 20.26 34.58
N ASP A 194 22.09 19.88 35.54
CA ASP A 194 22.82 20.80 36.42
C ASP A 194 23.83 20.02 37.28
N GLY A 195 25.12 20.33 37.09
CA GLY A 195 26.25 19.75 37.82
C GLY A 195 27.58 19.99 37.12
#